data_AF-A0A6M8UUJ0-F1
#
_entry.id   AF-A0A6M8UUJ0-F1
#
_cell.length_a   1.000
_cell.length_b   1.000
_cell.length_c   1.000
_cell.angle_alpha   90.00
_cell.angle_beta   90.00
_cell.angle_gamma   90.00
#
_symmetry.space_group_name_H-M   'P 1'
#
loop_
_entity.id
_entity.type
_entity.pdbx_description
1 polymer ?
#
loop_
_entity_poly.entity_id
_entity_poly.type
_entity_poly.pdbx_seq_one_letter_code
_entity_poly.pdbx_strand_id
1 'polypeptide(L)'
;MKTTPDFINFFNKEEQVMIGLVGVDGFFKLYHRYSKTGFYFSSASIIKLKKAWCIQNSHLTYDELARECGVASKTIFRWLHENDN
;
A
#
# COMPACT_ATOMS: atom_id res chain seq x y z
N MET A 1 -7.78 -12.83 -19.86
CA MET A 1 -6.63 -12.08 -19.28
C MET A 1 -7.05 -11.61 -17.90
N LYS A 2 -6.36 -12.02 -16.83
CA LYS A 2 -6.59 -11.45 -15.50
C LYS A 2 -6.16 -9.99 -15.59
N THR A 3 -7.10 -9.06 -15.51
CA THR A 3 -6.86 -7.63 -15.52
C THR A 3 -5.90 -7.33 -14.40
N THR A 4 -4.67 -6.94 -14.77
CA THR A 4 -3.66 -6.43 -13.86
C THR A 4 -4.30 -5.25 -13.10
N PRO A 5 -4.61 -5.38 -11.81
CA PRO A 5 -5.41 -4.38 -11.12
C PRO A 5 -4.70 -3.01 -11.11
N ASP A 6 -5.47 -1.92 -11.27
CA ASP A 6 -4.99 -0.54 -11.51
C ASP A 6 -3.91 -0.06 -10.53
N PHE A 7 -3.86 -0.64 -9.34
CA PHE A 7 -2.86 -0.30 -8.33
C PHE A 7 -1.43 -0.72 -8.70
N ILE A 8 -1.24 -1.61 -9.68
CA ILE A 8 0.09 -2.02 -10.16
C ILE A 8 0.86 -0.84 -10.78
N ASN A 9 0.16 0.18 -11.29
CA ASN A 9 0.77 1.41 -11.80
C ASN A 9 1.40 2.30 -10.70
N PHE A 10 1.11 2.04 -9.42
CA PHE A 10 1.79 2.73 -8.30
C PHE A 10 3.20 2.21 -8.04
N PHE A 11 3.55 1.07 -8.64
CA PHE A 11 4.82 0.40 -8.48
C PHE A 11 5.74 0.69 -9.67
N ASN A 12 7.04 0.76 -9.40
CA ASN A 12 8.03 0.88 -10.46
C ASN A 12 8.08 -0.42 -11.30
N LYS A 13 8.73 -0.40 -12.47
CA LYS A 13 8.74 -1.55 -13.39
C LYS A 13 9.26 -2.84 -12.76
N GLU A 14 10.24 -2.77 -11.87
CA GLU A 14 10.82 -3.95 -11.20
C GLU A 14 9.83 -4.54 -10.18
N GLU A 15 9.18 -3.68 -9.42
CA GLU A 15 8.13 -4.05 -8.46
C GLU A 15 6.91 -4.67 -9.18
N GLN A 16 6.52 -4.15 -10.34
CA GLN A 16 5.46 -4.74 -11.17
C GLN A 16 5.82 -6.15 -11.64
N VAL A 17 7.06 -6.37 -12.07
CA VAL A 17 7.56 -7.70 -12.45
C VAL A 17 7.50 -8.66 -11.25
N MET A 18 7.93 -8.21 -10.08
CA MET A 18 7.87 -9.01 -8.85
C MET A 18 6.43 -9.37 -8.48
N ILE A 19 5.49 -8.43 -8.55
CA ILE A 19 4.06 -8.69 -8.32
C ILE A 19 3.52 -9.69 -9.34
N GLY A 20 3.94 -9.61 -10.60
CA GLY A 20 3.58 -10.60 -11.63
C GLY A 20 4.09 -12.00 -11.34
N LEU A 21 5.27 -12.13 -10.70
CA LEU A 21 5.88 -13.41 -10.36
C LEU A 21 5.29 -14.06 -9.11
N VAL A 22 5.04 -13.28 -8.05
CA VAL A 22 4.68 -13.83 -6.73
C VAL A 22 3.24 -13.54 -6.31
N GLY A 23 2.51 -12.74 -7.10
CA GLY A 23 1.22 -12.21 -6.71
C GLY A 23 1.33 -11.16 -5.60
N VAL A 24 0.25 -10.44 -5.38
CA VAL A 24 0.17 -9.30 -4.45
C VAL A 24 0.42 -9.74 -3.00
N ASP A 25 -0.19 -10.85 -2.59
CA ASP A 25 -0.01 -11.42 -1.24
C ASP A 25 1.42 -11.92 -1.02
N GLY A 26 2.03 -12.50 -2.06
CA GLY A 26 3.43 -12.93 -2.03
C GLY A 26 4.37 -11.74 -1.90
N PHE A 27 4.07 -10.65 -2.63
CA PHE A 27 4.80 -9.41 -2.55
C PHE A 27 4.73 -8.79 -1.13
N PHE A 28 3.56 -8.77 -0.49
CA PHE A 28 3.43 -8.31 0.89
C PHE A 28 4.22 -9.16 1.90
N LYS A 29 4.26 -10.49 1.71
CA LYS A 29 5.07 -11.38 2.56
C LYS A 29 6.57 -11.15 2.36
N LEU A 30 7.02 -10.96 1.12
CA LEU A 30 8.40 -10.60 0.81
C LEU A 30 8.75 -9.25 1.42
N TYR A 31 7.90 -8.24 1.26
CA TYR A 31 8.05 -6.93 1.87
C TYR A 31 8.15 -7.03 3.40
N HIS A 32 7.26 -7.78 4.06
CA HIS A 32 7.30 -7.93 5.51
C HIS A 32 8.61 -8.62 5.99
N ARG A 33 9.11 -9.59 5.23
CA ARG A 33 10.35 -10.33 5.54
C ARG A 33 11.62 -9.51 5.26
N TYR A 34 11.67 -8.77 4.15
CA TYR A 34 12.87 -8.08 3.66
C TYR A 34 12.88 -6.56 3.91
N SER A 35 11.79 -5.97 4.41
CA SER A 35 11.79 -4.59 4.94
C SER A 35 12.78 -4.43 6.10
N LYS A 36 13.12 -5.52 6.80
CA LYS A 36 14.17 -5.54 7.82
C LYS A 36 15.60 -5.65 7.26
N THR A 37 15.78 -5.92 5.96
CA THR A 37 17.09 -6.19 5.34
C THR A 37 17.53 -5.13 4.31
N GLY A 38 16.85 -3.98 4.24
CA GLY A 38 17.33 -2.83 3.45
C GLY A 38 16.86 -2.74 2.00
N PHE A 39 15.80 -3.45 1.60
CA PHE A 39 15.04 -3.07 0.39
C PHE A 39 14.28 -1.76 0.68
N TYR A 40 14.87 -0.63 0.32
CA TYR A 40 14.28 0.70 0.53
C TYR A 40 13.20 0.96 -0.52
N PHE A 41 11.96 0.59 -0.21
CA PHE A 41 10.83 1.33 -0.76
C PHE A 41 10.91 2.74 -0.18
N SER A 42 10.84 3.77 -1.04
CA SER A 42 10.73 5.12 -0.53
C SER A 42 9.50 5.19 0.39
N SER A 43 9.61 5.88 1.53
CA SER A 43 8.49 6.07 2.46
C SER A 43 7.24 6.60 1.74
N ALA A 44 7.43 7.36 0.64
CA ALA A 44 6.37 7.86 -0.21
C ALA A 44 5.60 6.74 -0.94
N SER A 45 6.28 5.74 -1.51
CA SER A 45 5.62 4.62 -2.21
C SER A 45 4.75 3.79 -1.25
N ILE A 46 5.25 3.55 -0.03
CA ILE A 46 4.50 2.83 1.02
C ILE A 46 3.27 3.64 1.46
N ILE A 47 3.41 4.95 1.62
CA ILE A 47 2.30 5.83 2.00
C ILE A 47 1.20 5.82 0.91
N LYS A 48 1.58 5.87 -0.37
CA LYS A 48 0.62 5.80 -1.49
C LYS A 48 -0.17 4.49 -1.47
N LEU A 49 0.50 3.36 -1.21
CA LEU A 49 -0.16 2.05 -1.12
C LEU A 49 -1.14 1.98 0.05
N LYS A 50 -0.72 2.44 1.23
CA LYS A 50 -1.60 2.49 2.41
C LYS A 50 -2.81 3.37 2.16
N LYS A 51 -2.63 4.55 1.55
CA LYS A 51 -3.72 5.47 1.17
C LYS A 51 -4.70 4.79 0.19
N ALA A 52 -4.21 4.16 -0.88
CA ALA A 52 -5.05 3.45 -1.84
C ALA A 52 -5.88 2.32 -1.19
N TRP A 53 -5.25 1.55 -0.29
CA TRP A 53 -5.94 0.51 0.46
C TRP A 53 -7.02 1.07 1.40
N CYS A 54 -6.75 2.18 2.11
CA CYS A 54 -7.74 2.83 2.97
C CYS A 54 -8.98 3.33 2.19
N ILE A 55 -8.77 3.86 0.97
CA ILE A 55 -9.88 4.32 0.11
C ILE A 55 -10.78 3.14 -0.29
N GLN A 56 -10.19 2.00 -0.67
CA GLN A 56 -10.93 0.78 -1.01
C GLN A 56 -11.65 0.16 0.20
N ASN A 57 -11.15 0.39 1.41
CA ASN A 57 -11.71 -0.14 2.65
C ASN A 57 -12.41 0.95 3.48
N SER A 58 -13.00 1.95 2.83
CA SER A 58 -13.73 3.06 3.48
C SER A 58 -14.96 2.64 4.30
N HIS A 59 -15.35 1.37 4.23
CA HIS A 59 -16.37 0.76 5.09
C HIS A 59 -15.88 0.47 6.52
N LEU A 60 -14.56 0.46 6.74
CA LEU A 60 -13.95 0.29 8.07
C LEU A 60 -13.87 1.61 8.82
N THR A 61 -13.82 1.54 10.15
CA THR A 61 -13.62 2.73 10.99
C THR A 61 -12.18 3.26 10.87
N TYR A 62 -11.98 4.54 11.19
CA TYR A 62 -10.64 5.14 11.14
C TYR A 62 -9.63 4.45 12.05
N ASP A 63 -10.07 3.92 13.19
CA ASP A 63 -9.18 3.23 14.14
C ASP A 63 -8.76 1.85 13.64
N GLU A 64 -9.65 1.15 12.92
CA GLU A 64 -9.32 -0.11 12.25
C GLU A 64 -8.33 0.12 11.12
N LEU A 65 -8.59 1.11 10.27
CA LEU A 65 -7.68 1.50 9.19
C LEU A 65 -6.30 1.92 9.72
N ALA A 66 -6.26 2.67 10.82
CA ALA A 66 -5.04 3.11 11.48
C ALA A 66 -4.22 1.94 12.02
N ARG A 67 -4.89 0.95 12.64
CA ARG A 67 -4.26 -0.27 13.15
C ARG A 67 -3.64 -1.09 12.03
N GLU A 68 -4.39 -1.36 10.96
CA GLU A 68 -3.91 -2.15 9.82
C GLU A 68 -2.76 -1.47 9.08
N CYS A 69 -2.81 -0.13 8.97
CA CYS A 69 -1.76 0.65 8.33
C CYS A 69 -0.57 0.95 9.26
N GLY A 70 -0.67 0.70 10.57
CA GLY A 70 0.34 1.06 11.55
C GLY A 70 0.62 2.57 11.61
N VAL A 71 -0.42 3.39 11.57
CA VAL A 71 -0.36 4.87 11.62
C VAL A 71 -1.37 5.42 12.62
N ALA A 72 -1.36 6.73 12.87
CA ALA A 72 -2.37 7.38 13.71
C ALA A 72 -3.70 7.57 12.94
N SER A 73 -4.84 7.50 13.63
CA SER A 73 -6.17 7.75 13.03
C SER A 73 -6.28 9.13 12.38
N LYS A 74 -5.58 10.14 12.90
CA LYS A 74 -5.46 11.47 12.27
C LYS A 74 -4.81 11.42 10.88
N THR A 75 -3.84 10.51 10.68
CA THR A 75 -3.20 10.30 9.37
C THR A 75 -4.19 9.72 8.37
N ILE A 76 -5.04 8.79 8.80
CA ILE A 76 -6.12 8.22 7.98
C ILE A 76 -7.13 9.30 7.59
N PHE A 77 -7.57 10.11 8.55
CA PHE A 77 -8.46 11.24 8.27
C PHE A 77 -7.90 12.16 7.18
N ARG A 78 -6.61 12.50 7.29
CA ARG A 78 -5.91 13.32 6.30
C ARG A 78 -5.90 12.67 4.92
N TRP A 79 -5.58 11.38 4.84
CA TRP A 79 -5.54 10.66 3.57
C TRP A 79 -6.90 10.57 2.88
N LEU A 80 -8.00 10.53 3.63
CA LEU A 80 -9.34 10.38 3.07
C LEU A 80 -10.05 11.70 2.78
N HIS A 81 -9.64 12.82 3.41
CA HIS A 81 -10.32 14.11 3.29
C HIS A 81 -9.47 15.23 2.67
N GLU A 82 -8.14 15.15 2.72
CA GLU A 82 -7.28 16.09 2.01
C GLU A 82 -6.91 15.50 0.64
N ASN A 83 -7.46 16.11 -0.42
CA ASN A 83 -6.97 15.92 -1.77
C ASN A 83 -5.52 16.44 -1.80
N ASP A 84 -4.58 15.59 -2.21
CA ASP A 84 -3.21 16.03 -2.49
C ASP A 84 -3.31 16.99 -3.70
N ASN A 85 -3.24 18.30 -3.44
CA ASN A 85 -2.97 19.32 -4.46
C ASN A 85 -1.55 19.16 -5.02
#